data_AF-A0A6G7ZQI2-F1
#
_entry.id   AF-A0A6G7ZQI2-F1
#
_cell.length_a   1.000
_cell.length_b   1.000
_cell.length_c   1.000
_cell.angle_alpha   90.00
_cell.angle_beta   90.00
_cell.angle_gamma   90.00
#
_symmetry.space_group_name_H-M   'P 1'
#
loop_
_entity.id
_entity.type
_entity.pdbx_description
1 polymer ?
#
loop_
_entity_poly.entity_id
_entity_poly.type
_entity_poly.pdbx_seq_one_letter_code
_entity_poly.pdbx_strand_id
1 'polypeptide(L)'
;MLTFQSLLRESGLEPRDVRLLRHAKAQSTPGMSQYRAWREDIEVFHRYQSTQPVKYRAYFDAPYWAAFVATPAKETLFVGLYEVELSERAIPAFHCPLTGSFNEAGTVDVYSTSFVADLEPYQGKLVIDWGAGTRSWAQYADRKLKPIIELRRSESDPPYPGHSALIIQLSQAEALPMSWTAILSEARGVYLLTCPRTKEQYVGAAFAGGGFLARWKQHASMSGDALAFRSRNPEDYRVSILEVAGSLSTDDDIVRMEQRWKEKLQSREMGLNRN
;
A
#
# COMPACT_ATOMS: atom_id res chain seq x y z
N MET A 1 -25.97 -14.01 0.18
CA MET A 1 -24.64 -13.40 0.00
C MET A 1 -24.24 -12.77 1.30
N LEU A 2 -23.12 -13.18 1.89
CA LEU A 2 -22.58 -12.57 3.12
C LEU A 2 -22.03 -11.18 2.78
N THR A 3 -22.41 -10.18 3.55
CA THR A 3 -22.00 -8.79 3.35
C THR A 3 -21.51 -8.18 4.65
N PHE A 4 -20.66 -7.16 4.57
CA PHE A 4 -20.25 -6.42 5.76
C PHE A 4 -21.44 -5.81 6.49
N GLN A 5 -22.48 -5.38 5.77
CA GLN A 5 -23.72 -4.87 6.36
C GLN A 5 -24.50 -5.93 7.13
N SER A 6 -24.48 -7.19 6.68
CA SER A 6 -25.06 -8.30 7.45
C SER A 6 -24.32 -8.47 8.76
N LEU A 7 -22.99 -8.42 8.72
CA LEU A 7 -22.14 -8.53 9.91
C LEU A 7 -22.39 -7.39 10.92
N LEU A 8 -22.52 -6.15 10.44
CA LEU A 8 -22.89 -5.01 11.30
C LEU A 8 -24.20 -5.27 12.04
N ARG A 9 -25.24 -5.73 11.32
CA ARG A 9 -26.55 -6.01 11.92
C ARG A 9 -26.52 -7.16 12.92
N GLU A 10 -25.72 -8.20 12.65
CA GLU A 10 -25.51 -9.31 13.57
C GLU A 10 -24.85 -8.86 14.88
N SER A 11 -23.98 -7.84 14.81
CA SER A 11 -23.40 -7.16 15.98
C SER A 11 -24.31 -6.09 16.61
N GLY A 12 -25.58 -5.98 16.19
CA GLY A 12 -26.52 -5.00 16.73
C GLY A 12 -26.35 -3.56 16.23
N LEU A 13 -25.54 -3.36 15.17
CA LEU A 13 -25.27 -2.04 14.59
C LEU A 13 -26.09 -1.79 13.33
N GLU A 14 -26.68 -0.62 13.24
CA GLU A 14 -27.43 -0.20 12.06
C GLU A 14 -26.49 0.39 10.99
N PRO A 15 -26.48 -0.12 9.74
CA PRO A 15 -25.55 0.36 8.71
C PRO A 15 -25.64 1.87 8.38
N ARG A 16 -26.77 2.52 8.66
CA ARG A 16 -26.92 3.98 8.47
C ARG A 16 -26.03 4.81 9.39
N ASP A 17 -25.71 4.25 10.56
CA ASP A 17 -24.92 4.88 11.62
C ASP A 17 -23.41 4.63 11.42
N VAL A 18 -23.05 3.88 10.38
CA VAL A 18 -21.67 3.49 10.08
C VAL A 18 -21.15 4.19 8.82
N ARG A 19 -19.95 4.78 8.91
CA ARG A 19 -19.16 5.22 7.75
C ARG A 19 -18.06 4.21 7.47
N LEU A 20 -17.93 3.82 6.21
CA LEU A 20 -16.86 2.95 5.73
C LEU A 20 -15.71 3.80 5.25
N LEU A 21 -14.50 3.59 5.78
CA LEU A 21 -13.29 4.32 5.40
C LEU A 21 -12.27 3.36 4.79
N ARG A 22 -11.94 3.51 3.50
CA ARG A 22 -10.89 2.73 2.81
C ARG A 22 -9.65 3.57 2.60
N HIS A 23 -8.63 3.26 3.38
CA HIS A 23 -7.32 3.86 3.32
C HIS A 23 -6.46 3.18 2.25
N ALA A 24 -6.28 3.85 1.12
CA ALA A 24 -5.63 3.28 -0.06
C ALA A 24 -4.68 4.24 -0.79
N LYS A 25 -4.37 5.40 -0.22
CA LYS A 25 -3.51 6.37 -0.90
C LYS A 25 -2.08 5.83 -0.96
N ALA A 26 -1.55 5.76 -2.17
CA ALA A 26 -0.16 5.41 -2.43
C ALA A 26 0.82 6.52 -2.02
N GLN A 27 0.35 7.78 -1.97
CA GLN A 27 1.16 8.92 -1.55
C GLN A 27 1.11 9.06 -0.04
N SER A 28 2.08 8.42 0.58
CA SER A 28 2.46 8.63 1.96
C SER A 28 3.96 8.91 2.00
N THR A 29 4.45 9.39 3.15
CA THR A 29 5.89 9.63 3.35
C THR A 29 6.67 8.39 2.87
N PRO A 30 7.81 8.56 2.16
CA PRO A 30 8.61 7.44 1.64
C PRO A 30 8.75 6.31 2.67
N GLY A 31 8.32 5.11 2.28
CA GLY A 31 8.30 3.92 3.12
C GLY A 31 7.15 3.74 4.10
N MET A 32 6.26 4.71 4.29
CA MET A 32 5.03 4.52 5.07
C MET A 32 3.83 4.34 4.13
N SER A 33 2.96 3.37 4.40
CA SER A 33 1.63 3.23 3.77
C SER A 33 0.59 3.08 4.87
N GLN A 34 -0.71 3.26 4.60
CA GLN A 34 -1.71 3.07 5.67
C GLN A 34 -1.78 1.62 6.13
N TYR A 35 -1.56 0.66 5.24
CA TYR A 35 -1.41 -0.75 5.60
C TYR A 35 -0.22 -0.95 6.53
N ARG A 36 0.94 -0.38 6.18
CA ARG A 36 2.16 -0.50 6.98
C ARG A 36 2.02 0.19 8.34
N ALA A 37 1.47 1.40 8.38
CA ALA A 37 1.20 2.12 9.62
C ALA A 37 0.26 1.30 10.50
N TRP A 38 -0.85 0.77 9.96
CA TRP A 38 -1.72 -0.11 10.74
C TRP A 38 -1.00 -1.34 11.32
N ARG A 39 -0.05 -1.93 10.59
CA ARG A 39 0.70 -3.12 11.03
C ARG A 39 1.87 -2.84 11.97
N GLU A 40 2.55 -1.71 11.80
CA GLU A 40 3.85 -1.44 12.42
C GLU A 40 3.84 -0.23 13.37
N ASP A 41 2.90 0.71 13.19
CA ASP A 41 2.77 1.95 13.98
C ASP A 41 1.29 2.37 14.07
N ILE A 42 0.57 1.65 14.93
CA ILE A 42 -0.88 1.79 15.09
C ILE A 42 -1.29 3.20 15.55
N GLU A 43 -0.43 3.87 16.32
CA GLU A 43 -0.66 5.24 16.80
C GLU A 43 -0.65 6.24 15.64
N VAL A 44 0.33 6.12 14.72
CA VAL A 44 0.36 6.94 13.50
C VAL A 44 -0.87 6.67 12.62
N PHE A 45 -1.31 5.41 12.52
CA PHE A 45 -2.53 5.08 11.79
C PHE A 45 -3.78 5.72 12.42
N HIS A 46 -3.94 5.61 13.74
CA HIS A 46 -5.09 6.22 14.44
C HIS A 46 -5.10 7.74 14.32
N ARG A 47 -3.95 8.40 14.50
CA ARG A 47 -3.83 9.85 14.31
C ARG A 47 -4.19 10.29 12.90
N TYR A 48 -3.82 9.49 11.89
CA TYR A 48 -4.21 9.76 10.52
C TYR A 48 -5.72 9.61 10.31
N GLN A 49 -6.31 8.52 10.78
CA GLN A 49 -7.73 8.26 10.64
C GLN A 49 -8.60 9.29 11.38
N SER A 50 -8.17 9.74 12.56
CA SER A 50 -8.93 10.66 13.42
C SER A 50 -8.97 12.11 12.92
N THR A 51 -8.20 12.45 11.89
CA THR A 51 -8.16 13.82 11.34
C THR A 51 -8.96 13.92 10.05
N GLN A 52 -10.02 14.75 10.03
CA GLN A 52 -10.89 14.89 8.86
C GLN A 52 -11.11 16.36 8.47
N PRO A 53 -11.25 16.69 7.17
CA PRO A 53 -11.47 18.06 6.73
C PRO A 53 -12.79 18.65 7.26
N VAL A 54 -12.73 19.89 7.75
CA VAL A 54 -13.87 20.64 8.30
C VAL A 54 -15.07 20.66 7.33
N LYS A 55 -14.80 20.80 6.03
CA LYS A 55 -15.85 20.83 4.99
C LYS A 55 -16.71 19.56 4.92
N TYR A 56 -16.24 18.45 5.49
CA TYR A 56 -16.94 17.17 5.54
C TYR A 56 -17.41 16.81 6.94
N ARG A 57 -17.45 17.75 7.89
CA ARG A 57 -17.87 17.50 9.27
C ARG A 57 -19.21 16.75 9.36
N ALA A 58 -20.24 17.23 8.67
CA ALA A 58 -21.55 16.56 8.66
C ALA A 58 -21.53 15.14 8.06
N TYR A 59 -20.55 14.83 7.20
CA TYR A 59 -20.39 13.48 6.67
C TYR A 59 -19.76 12.54 7.70
N PHE A 60 -18.78 13.04 8.44
CA PHE A 60 -17.99 12.30 9.44
C PHE A 60 -18.63 12.27 10.83
N ASP A 61 -19.67 13.09 11.05
CA ASP A 61 -20.58 13.06 12.19
C ASP A 61 -21.50 11.83 12.10
N ALA A 62 -20.89 10.65 12.27
CA ALA A 62 -21.56 9.38 12.36
C ALA A 62 -21.03 8.64 13.60
N PRO A 63 -21.88 7.93 14.35
CA PRO A 63 -21.48 7.29 15.60
C PRO A 63 -20.35 6.28 15.44
N TYR A 64 -20.28 5.61 14.27
CA TYR A 64 -19.29 4.57 14.03
C TYR A 64 -18.55 4.73 12.71
N TRP A 65 -17.24 4.48 12.74
CA TRP A 65 -16.43 4.29 11.54
C TRP A 65 -15.90 2.86 11.47
N ALA A 66 -16.15 2.19 10.34
CA ALA A 66 -15.50 0.94 9.99
C ALA A 66 -14.33 1.22 9.05
N ALA A 67 -13.11 0.93 9.49
CA ALA A 67 -11.90 1.22 8.76
C ALA A 67 -11.40 0.00 7.97
N PHE A 68 -10.86 0.28 6.80
CA PHE A 68 -10.29 -0.69 5.87
C PHE A 68 -8.99 -0.16 5.28
N VAL A 69 -8.05 -1.04 4.97
CA VAL A 69 -6.79 -0.69 4.29
C VAL A 69 -6.67 -1.44 2.96
N ALA A 70 -6.03 -0.80 1.98
CA ALA A 70 -5.59 -1.49 0.77
C ALA A 70 -4.32 -2.29 1.06
N THR A 71 -4.38 -3.62 0.90
CA THR A 71 -3.19 -4.47 1.07
C THR A 71 -2.25 -4.33 -0.12
N PRO A 72 -0.98 -4.76 -0.01
CA PRO A 72 -0.06 -4.86 -1.16
C PRO A 72 -0.58 -5.74 -2.30
N ALA A 73 -1.42 -6.73 -1.98
CA ALA A 73 -2.15 -7.55 -2.95
C ALA A 73 -3.38 -6.84 -3.57
N LYS A 74 -3.59 -5.55 -3.25
CA LYS A 74 -4.70 -4.70 -3.72
C LYS A 74 -6.09 -5.12 -3.22
N GLU A 75 -6.13 -5.86 -2.13
CA GLU A 75 -7.37 -6.25 -1.46
C GLU A 75 -7.88 -5.10 -0.57
N THR A 76 -9.12 -5.22 -0.07
CA THR A 76 -9.67 -4.27 0.92
C THR A 76 -9.90 -5.02 2.22
N LEU A 77 -8.95 -4.87 3.14
CA LEU A 77 -8.90 -5.59 4.40
C LEU A 77 -9.51 -4.76 5.52
N PHE A 78 -10.39 -5.35 6.31
CA PHE A 78 -10.98 -4.74 7.49
C PHE A 78 -9.94 -4.64 8.62
N VAL A 79 -9.83 -3.47 9.25
CA VAL A 79 -8.82 -3.19 10.29
C VAL A 79 -9.41 -2.76 11.62
N GLY A 80 -10.71 -2.50 11.70
CA GLY A 80 -11.36 -2.22 12.96
C GLY A 80 -12.65 -1.43 12.83
N LEU A 81 -13.44 -1.48 13.88
CA LEU A 81 -14.63 -0.68 14.07
C LEU A 81 -14.39 0.25 15.25
N TYR A 82 -14.80 1.51 15.10
CA TYR A 82 -14.56 2.56 16.08
C TYR A 82 -15.84 3.31 16.36
N GLU A 83 -16.11 3.56 17.64
CA GLU A 83 -17.03 4.61 18.08
C GLU A 83 -16.33 5.95 17.95
N VAL A 84 -17.06 6.96 17.50
CA VAL A 84 -16.49 8.22 17.04
C VAL A 84 -17.26 9.40 17.61
N GLU A 85 -16.51 10.34 18.16
CA GLU A 85 -17.05 11.64 18.61
C GLU A 85 -16.13 12.77 18.13
N LEU A 86 -16.72 13.91 17.78
CA LEU A 86 -15.96 15.10 17.41
C LEU A 86 -15.28 15.69 18.67
N SER A 87 -13.96 15.51 18.77
CA SER A 87 -13.17 15.90 19.95
C SER A 87 -12.69 17.35 19.87
N GLU A 88 -12.04 17.72 18.77
CA GLU A 88 -11.50 19.07 18.58
C GLU A 88 -11.88 19.63 17.22
N ARG A 89 -12.16 20.94 17.18
CA ARG A 89 -12.57 21.62 15.94
C ARG A 89 -11.48 22.54 15.45
N ALA A 90 -11.30 22.58 14.13
CA ALA A 90 -10.48 23.58 13.46
C ALA A 90 -9.08 23.70 14.10
N ILE A 91 -8.37 22.57 14.22
CA ILE A 91 -7.11 22.48 14.96
C ILE A 91 -5.99 23.33 14.33
N PRO A 92 -4.91 23.64 15.08
CA PRO A 92 -3.74 24.32 14.54
C PRO A 92 -3.09 23.57 13.36
N ALA A 93 -2.29 24.29 12.58
CA ALA A 93 -1.58 23.72 11.44
C ALA A 93 -0.60 22.62 11.88
N PHE A 94 -0.47 21.57 11.09
CA PHE A 94 0.44 20.47 11.37
C PHE A 94 0.89 19.75 10.09
N HIS A 95 2.04 19.09 10.15
CA HIS A 95 2.46 18.12 9.15
C HIS A 95 1.91 16.73 9.51
N CYS A 96 1.20 16.10 8.59
CA CYS A 96 0.75 14.73 8.79
C CYS A 96 1.97 13.79 8.69
N PRO A 97 2.31 13.02 9.73
CA PRO A 97 3.49 12.15 9.71
C PRO A 97 3.38 11.02 8.68
N LEU A 98 2.14 10.53 8.46
CA LEU A 98 1.87 9.46 7.51
C LEU A 98 1.97 9.95 6.06
N THR A 99 1.38 11.11 5.73
CA THR A 99 1.31 11.58 4.33
C THR A 99 2.37 12.61 3.95
N GLY A 100 3.08 13.17 4.93
CA GLY A 100 3.99 14.31 4.76
C GLY A 100 3.28 15.63 4.43
N SER A 101 1.97 15.60 4.18
CA SER A 101 1.20 16.77 3.75
C SER A 101 1.05 17.78 4.90
N PHE A 102 1.22 19.05 4.56
CA PHE A 102 0.89 20.16 5.45
C PHE A 102 -0.62 20.39 5.48
N ASN A 103 -1.20 20.45 6.67
CA ASN A 103 -2.59 20.85 6.89
C ASN A 103 -2.60 22.25 7.49
N GLU A 104 -3.30 23.18 6.84
CA GLU A 104 -3.43 24.55 7.30
C GLU A 104 -4.32 24.65 8.55
N ALA A 105 -4.05 25.65 9.38
CA ALA A 105 -4.81 25.89 10.59
C ALA A 105 -6.30 26.09 10.27
N GLY A 106 -7.17 25.44 11.04
CA GLY A 106 -8.62 25.58 10.89
C GLY A 106 -9.25 24.80 9.73
N THR A 107 -8.47 24.00 8.98
CA THR A 107 -8.99 23.20 7.85
C THR A 107 -9.39 21.77 8.23
N VAL A 108 -8.97 21.31 9.41
CA VAL A 108 -9.12 19.94 9.88
C VAL A 108 -9.74 19.93 11.28
N ASP A 109 -10.62 18.95 11.53
CA ASP A 109 -11.15 18.58 12.84
C ASP A 109 -10.49 17.26 13.31
N VAL A 110 -10.47 17.03 14.63
CA VAL A 110 -10.02 15.77 15.26
C VAL A 110 -11.21 15.07 15.90
N TYR A 111 -11.30 13.77 15.67
CA TYR A 111 -12.32 12.90 16.22
C TYR A 111 -11.68 11.95 17.23
N SER A 112 -12.27 11.79 18.40
CA SER A 112 -11.90 10.69 19.28
C SER A 112 -12.39 9.38 18.65
N THR A 113 -11.56 8.34 18.71
CA THR A 113 -11.91 7.02 18.17
C THR A 113 -11.64 5.97 19.22
N SER A 114 -12.69 5.27 19.65
CA SER A 114 -12.61 4.18 20.62
C SER A 114 -12.93 2.86 19.95
N PHE A 115 -12.09 1.85 20.14
CA PHE A 115 -12.26 0.55 19.48
C PHE A 115 -13.51 -0.18 19.98
N VAL A 116 -14.27 -0.76 19.06
CA VAL A 116 -15.48 -1.56 19.34
C VAL A 116 -15.14 -3.04 19.16
N ALA A 117 -15.24 -3.81 20.25
CA ALA A 117 -14.80 -5.20 20.30
C ALA A 117 -15.66 -6.16 19.46
N ASP A 118 -16.91 -5.81 19.13
CA ASP A 118 -17.85 -6.72 18.45
C ASP A 118 -17.31 -7.28 17.13
N LEU A 119 -16.45 -6.54 16.44
CA LEU A 119 -15.83 -6.95 15.18
C LEU A 119 -14.33 -7.26 15.28
N GLU A 120 -13.76 -7.27 16.49
CA GLU A 120 -12.36 -7.62 16.73
C GLU A 120 -11.96 -8.96 16.10
N PRO A 121 -12.77 -10.05 16.14
CA PRO A 121 -12.36 -11.33 15.55
C PRO A 121 -12.08 -11.28 14.04
N TYR A 122 -12.64 -10.28 13.34
CA TYR A 122 -12.54 -10.07 11.90
C TYR A 122 -11.41 -9.12 11.50
N GLN A 123 -10.84 -8.38 12.45
CA GLN A 123 -9.73 -7.47 12.22
C GLN A 123 -8.57 -8.23 11.58
N GLY A 124 -8.01 -7.66 10.51
CA GLY A 124 -6.90 -8.26 9.77
C GLY A 124 -7.21 -9.57 9.03
N LYS A 125 -8.46 -10.04 9.08
CA LYS A 125 -8.88 -11.34 8.50
C LYS A 125 -9.99 -11.22 7.46
N LEU A 126 -10.84 -10.21 7.58
CA LEU A 126 -11.99 -10.02 6.72
C LEU A 126 -11.64 -9.17 5.51
N VAL A 127 -11.82 -9.71 4.31
CA VAL A 127 -11.65 -9.01 3.03
C VAL A 127 -13.00 -8.78 2.38
N ILE A 128 -13.27 -7.55 1.97
CA ILE A 128 -14.51 -7.17 1.30
C ILE A 128 -14.27 -6.70 -0.13
N ASP A 129 -15.31 -6.81 -0.96
CA ASP A 129 -15.36 -6.11 -2.22
C ASP A 129 -15.78 -4.65 -1.98
N TRP A 130 -14.83 -3.73 -2.17
CA TRP A 130 -15.12 -2.29 -2.14
C TRP A 130 -15.99 -1.84 -3.32
N GLY A 131 -15.97 -2.60 -4.42
CA GLY A 131 -16.62 -2.32 -5.69
C GLY A 131 -15.86 -1.32 -6.57
N ALA A 132 -16.38 -1.06 -7.77
CA ALA A 132 -15.82 -0.11 -8.75
C ALA A 132 -15.72 1.36 -8.25
N GLY A 133 -16.21 1.66 -7.05
CA GLY A 133 -16.15 2.96 -6.39
C GLY A 133 -14.82 3.25 -5.69
N THR A 134 -13.69 2.80 -6.25
CA THR A 134 -12.34 3.05 -5.68
C THR A 134 -11.96 4.54 -5.66
N ARG A 135 -12.73 5.40 -6.35
CA ARG A 135 -12.58 6.87 -6.32
C ARG A 135 -13.06 7.50 -5.01
N SER A 136 -14.05 6.91 -4.34
CA SER A 136 -14.53 7.38 -3.03
C SER A 136 -13.96 6.51 -1.93
N TRP A 137 -12.99 7.07 -1.21
CA TRP A 137 -12.32 6.43 -0.09
C TRP A 137 -13.26 6.31 1.13
N ALA A 138 -14.22 7.22 1.31
CA ALA A 138 -15.25 7.13 2.33
C ALA A 138 -16.61 6.82 1.70
N GLN A 139 -17.41 5.94 2.32
CA GLN A 139 -18.76 5.59 1.87
C GLN A 139 -19.75 5.40 3.04
N TYR A 140 -21.04 5.57 2.78
CA TYR A 140 -22.10 5.21 3.71
C TYR A 140 -22.33 3.69 3.66
N ALA A 141 -22.45 3.02 4.81
CA ALA A 141 -22.58 1.56 4.82
C ALA A 141 -23.96 1.08 4.36
N ASP A 142 -25.02 1.88 4.47
CA ASP A 142 -26.40 1.54 4.09
C ASP A 142 -26.72 1.67 2.60
N ARG A 143 -25.89 2.37 1.81
CA ARG A 143 -26.20 2.66 0.39
C ARG A 143 -25.86 1.54 -0.58
N LYS A 144 -24.69 0.91 -0.42
CA LYS A 144 -24.21 -0.12 -1.34
C LYS A 144 -23.62 -1.28 -0.58
N LEU A 145 -24.19 -2.47 -0.77
CA LEU A 145 -23.72 -3.71 -0.18
C LEU A 145 -22.24 -3.96 -0.49
N LYS A 146 -21.51 -4.43 0.52
CA LYS A 146 -20.10 -4.82 0.46
C LYS A 146 -20.01 -6.33 0.63
N PRO A 147 -19.99 -7.10 -0.47
CA PRO A 147 -19.78 -8.54 -0.41
C PRO A 147 -18.51 -8.88 0.37
N ILE A 148 -18.58 -9.88 1.24
CA ILE A 148 -17.40 -10.47 1.85
C ILE A 148 -16.78 -11.42 0.82
N ILE A 149 -15.51 -11.21 0.47
CA ILE A 149 -14.77 -12.02 -0.50
C ILE A 149 -14.07 -13.17 0.22
N GLU A 150 -13.45 -12.87 1.37
CA GLU A 150 -12.58 -13.81 2.08
C GLU A 150 -12.67 -13.57 3.58
N LEU A 151 -12.60 -14.65 4.36
CA LEU A 151 -12.37 -14.61 5.80
C LEU A 151 -11.20 -15.53 6.16
N ARG A 152 -10.11 -14.94 6.65
CA ARG A 152 -8.87 -15.65 6.99
C ARG A 152 -8.95 -16.30 8.38
N ARG A 153 -8.21 -17.38 8.56
CA ARG A 153 -8.08 -18.06 9.87
C ARG A 153 -7.23 -17.28 10.88
N SER A 154 -6.26 -16.51 10.39
CA SER A 154 -5.34 -15.71 11.18
C SER A 154 -5.03 -14.39 10.49
N GLU A 155 -4.60 -13.39 11.26
CA GLU A 155 -3.99 -12.20 10.70
C GLU A 155 -2.64 -12.60 10.10
N SER A 156 -2.51 -12.51 8.79
CA SER A 156 -1.24 -12.74 8.10
C SER A 156 -1.07 -11.70 7.01
N ASP A 157 0.19 -11.37 6.75
CA ASP A 157 0.53 -10.70 5.50
C ASP A 157 -0.01 -11.51 4.31
N PRO A 158 -0.32 -10.86 3.18
CA PRO A 158 -0.60 -11.59 1.97
C PRO A 158 0.58 -12.55 1.68
N PRO A 159 0.30 -13.79 1.28
CA PRO A 159 1.36 -14.73 0.97
C PRO A 159 2.26 -14.12 -0.10
N TYR A 160 3.58 -14.32 0.04
CA TYR A 160 4.51 -13.88 -0.99
C TYR A 160 4.14 -14.59 -2.31
N PRO A 161 3.90 -13.86 -3.41
CA PRO A 161 3.41 -14.46 -4.66
C PRO A 161 4.45 -15.38 -5.33
N GLY A 162 5.70 -15.39 -4.85
CA GLY A 162 6.83 -16.01 -5.51
C GLY A 162 7.53 -15.04 -6.45
N HIS A 163 8.83 -15.24 -6.65
CA HIS A 163 9.65 -14.31 -7.46
C HIS A 163 9.11 -14.14 -8.88
N SER A 164 8.65 -15.23 -9.52
CA SER A 164 8.17 -15.22 -10.91
C SER A 164 6.83 -14.52 -11.11
N ALA A 165 5.97 -14.47 -10.08
CA ALA A 165 4.64 -13.85 -10.16
C ALA A 165 4.61 -12.43 -9.57
N LEU A 166 5.70 -11.98 -8.95
CA LEU A 166 5.77 -10.67 -8.33
C LEU A 166 5.79 -9.55 -9.38
N ILE A 167 4.76 -8.71 -9.35
CA ILE A 167 4.70 -7.44 -10.08
C ILE A 167 4.14 -6.36 -9.15
N ILE A 168 4.95 -5.36 -8.82
CA ILE A 168 4.56 -4.26 -7.93
C ILE A 168 4.88 -2.91 -8.58
N GLN A 169 4.26 -1.84 -8.10
CA GLN A 169 4.73 -0.49 -8.46
C GLN A 169 6.07 -0.23 -7.79
N LEU A 170 6.99 0.45 -8.47
CA LEU A 170 8.30 0.79 -7.93
C LEU A 170 8.17 1.65 -6.67
N SER A 171 7.20 2.56 -6.62
CA SER A 171 6.88 3.36 -5.43
C SER A 171 6.47 2.53 -4.21
N GLN A 172 6.01 1.28 -4.40
CA GLN A 172 5.66 0.38 -3.31
C GLN A 172 6.88 -0.33 -2.68
N ALA A 173 8.06 -0.25 -3.31
CA ALA A 173 9.26 -0.95 -2.82
C ALA A 173 9.64 -0.56 -1.38
N GLU A 174 9.24 0.62 -0.91
CA GLU A 174 9.52 1.05 0.46
C GLU A 174 8.46 0.62 1.48
N ALA A 175 7.29 0.17 1.03
CA ALA A 175 6.13 -0.12 1.87
C ALA A 175 5.63 -1.57 1.70
N LEU A 176 6.54 -2.51 1.36
CA LEU A 176 6.23 -3.93 1.26
C LEU A 176 6.06 -4.59 2.64
N PRO A 177 5.29 -5.68 2.75
CA PRO A 177 5.21 -6.47 3.97
C PRO A 177 6.59 -6.92 4.46
N MET A 178 6.76 -7.07 5.78
CA MET A 178 8.02 -7.55 6.36
C MET A 178 8.42 -8.95 5.86
N SER A 179 7.42 -9.83 5.71
CA SER A 179 7.60 -11.16 5.13
C SER A 179 8.17 -11.12 3.70
N TRP A 180 7.73 -10.16 2.88
CA TRP A 180 8.25 -9.98 1.51
C TRP A 180 9.61 -9.29 1.54
N THR A 181 9.79 -8.34 2.46
CA THR A 181 11.03 -7.58 2.66
C THR A 181 12.20 -8.51 2.96
N ALA A 182 12.03 -9.48 3.85
CA ALA A 182 13.07 -10.47 4.16
C ALA A 182 13.49 -11.24 2.90
N ILE A 183 12.51 -11.82 2.19
CA ILE A 183 12.74 -12.61 0.96
C ILE A 183 13.47 -11.78 -0.11
N LEU A 184 13.00 -10.56 -0.37
CA LEU A 184 13.53 -9.68 -1.42
C LEU A 184 14.86 -9.02 -1.07
N SER A 185 15.20 -8.93 0.22
CA SER A 185 16.49 -8.41 0.67
C SER A 185 17.60 -9.46 0.58
N GLU A 186 17.24 -10.74 0.69
CA GLU A 186 18.16 -11.87 0.52
C GLU A 186 18.31 -12.28 -0.94
N ALA A 187 17.25 -12.14 -1.75
CA ALA A 187 17.26 -12.51 -3.15
C ALA A 187 18.02 -11.52 -4.03
N ARG A 188 18.76 -12.07 -5.00
CA ARG A 188 19.62 -11.36 -5.95
C ARG A 188 19.41 -11.91 -7.36
N GLY A 189 19.82 -11.16 -8.39
CA GLY A 189 19.63 -11.54 -9.78
C GLY A 189 19.19 -10.38 -10.65
N VAL A 190 18.32 -10.65 -11.63
CA VAL A 190 17.93 -9.71 -12.68
C VAL A 190 16.45 -9.35 -12.57
N TYR A 191 16.14 -8.06 -12.66
CA TYR A 191 14.78 -7.52 -12.64
C TYR A 191 14.51 -6.65 -13.86
N LEU A 192 13.22 -6.41 -14.11
CA LEU A 192 12.73 -5.56 -15.18
C LEU A 192 11.89 -4.43 -14.58
N LEU A 193 12.23 -3.20 -14.95
CA LEU A 193 11.38 -2.03 -14.77
C LEU A 193 10.63 -1.76 -16.07
N THR A 194 9.33 -1.52 -16.00
CA THR A 194 8.52 -1.12 -17.15
C THR A 194 7.67 0.08 -16.82
N CYS A 195 7.51 1.01 -17.76
CA CYS A 195 6.59 2.13 -17.64
C CYS A 195 5.38 1.92 -18.56
N PRO A 196 4.19 1.61 -18.03
CA PRO A 196 2.99 1.42 -18.86
C PRO A 196 2.59 2.67 -19.66
N ARG A 197 3.00 3.86 -19.21
CA ARG A 197 2.70 5.15 -19.85
C ARG A 197 3.58 5.40 -21.07
N THR A 198 4.90 5.26 -20.91
CA THR A 198 5.86 5.59 -21.97
C THR A 198 6.28 4.39 -22.80
N LYS A 199 5.87 3.17 -22.38
CA LYS A 199 6.20 1.88 -23.01
C LYS A 199 7.68 1.55 -22.99
N GLU A 200 8.44 2.19 -22.12
CA GLU A 200 9.86 1.92 -21.95
C GLU A 200 10.12 0.84 -20.92
N GLN A 201 11.29 0.20 -21.07
CA GLN A 201 11.77 -0.84 -20.20
C GLN A 201 13.24 -0.65 -19.84
N TYR A 202 13.62 -1.14 -18.65
CA TYR A 202 14.99 -1.16 -18.17
C TYR A 202 15.27 -2.51 -17.50
N VAL A 203 16.35 -3.16 -17.93
CA VAL A 203 16.87 -4.37 -17.29
C VAL A 203 17.96 -3.96 -16.32
N GLY A 204 17.86 -4.44 -15.08
CA GLY A 204 18.88 -4.18 -14.06
C GLY A 204 19.22 -5.43 -13.26
N ALA A 205 20.41 -5.42 -12.69
CA ALA A 205 20.87 -6.42 -11.74
C ALA A 205 20.84 -5.92 -10.29
N ALA A 206 20.66 -6.85 -9.36
CA ALA A 206 20.83 -6.66 -7.92
C ALA A 206 21.84 -7.70 -7.40
N PHE A 207 22.83 -7.21 -6.64
CA PHE A 207 23.97 -7.98 -6.13
C PHE A 207 23.89 -8.13 -4.60
N ALA A 208 25.01 -8.52 -3.97
CA ALA A 208 25.16 -8.49 -2.53
C ALA A 208 25.00 -7.05 -1.96
N GLY A 209 24.44 -6.92 -0.75
CA GLY A 209 24.18 -5.62 -0.11
C GLY A 209 22.70 -5.20 -0.05
N GLY A 210 21.79 -6.13 0.27
CA GLY A 210 20.36 -5.87 0.42
C GLY A 210 19.49 -6.25 -0.78
N GLY A 211 20.06 -6.99 -1.74
CA GLY A 211 19.32 -7.71 -2.78
C GLY A 211 18.48 -6.84 -3.69
N PHE A 212 17.42 -7.43 -4.24
CA PHE A 212 16.46 -6.72 -5.09
C PHE A 212 15.89 -5.48 -4.40
N LEU A 213 15.51 -5.60 -3.13
CA LEU A 213 14.82 -4.54 -2.41
C LEU A 213 15.67 -3.26 -2.29
N ALA A 214 16.95 -3.39 -1.92
CA ALA A 214 17.85 -2.24 -1.81
C ALA A 214 17.99 -1.49 -3.14
N ARG A 215 18.14 -2.24 -4.24
CA ARG A 215 18.26 -1.64 -5.58
C ARG A 215 16.98 -0.95 -6.03
N TRP A 216 15.81 -1.50 -5.72
CA TRP A 216 14.53 -0.87 -6.05
C TRP A 216 14.27 0.39 -5.24
N LYS A 217 14.61 0.40 -3.94
CA LYS A 217 14.56 1.61 -3.10
C LYS A 217 15.49 2.71 -3.61
N GLN A 218 16.67 2.35 -4.11
CA GLN A 218 17.58 3.30 -4.74
C GLN A 218 16.96 3.96 -6.00
N HIS A 219 16.30 3.17 -6.85
CA HIS A 219 15.57 3.70 -8.00
C HIS A 219 14.37 4.57 -7.60
N ALA A 220 13.60 4.14 -6.58
CA ALA A 220 12.45 4.88 -6.09
C ALA A 220 12.83 6.24 -5.47
N SER A 221 13.97 6.29 -4.77
CA SER A 221 14.53 7.52 -4.18
C SER A 221 15.31 8.40 -5.17
N MET A 222 15.38 8.00 -6.45
CA MET A 222 16.15 8.69 -7.51
C MET A 222 17.63 8.93 -7.16
N SER A 223 18.23 8.04 -6.37
CA SER A 223 19.63 8.16 -5.91
C SER A 223 20.57 7.21 -6.69
N GLY A 224 21.86 7.57 -6.83
CA GLY A 224 22.88 6.77 -7.55
C GLY A 224 22.84 6.86 -9.08
N ASP A 225 23.16 5.75 -9.78
CA ASP A 225 23.21 5.59 -11.26
C ASP A 225 21.85 5.79 -11.98
N ALA A 226 20.86 6.34 -11.28
CA ALA A 226 19.51 6.65 -11.76
C ALA A 226 19.45 7.71 -12.89
N LEU A 227 20.58 8.03 -13.53
CA LEU A 227 20.70 8.99 -14.62
C LEU A 227 19.76 8.71 -15.80
N ALA A 228 19.35 7.46 -16.03
CA ALA A 228 18.37 7.12 -17.07
C ALA A 228 16.90 7.44 -16.70
N PHE A 229 16.58 7.63 -15.41
CA PHE A 229 15.19 7.80 -14.92
C PHE A 229 14.79 9.25 -14.65
N ARG A 230 15.74 10.20 -14.61
CA ARG A 230 15.54 11.57 -14.07
C ARG A 230 14.44 12.41 -14.73
N SER A 231 13.97 12.05 -15.91
CA SER A 231 12.88 12.77 -16.58
C SER A 231 11.48 12.38 -16.08
N ARG A 232 11.32 11.41 -15.15
CA ARG A 232 10.01 10.80 -14.84
C ARG A 232 9.78 10.45 -13.37
N ASN A 233 8.50 10.41 -13.00
CA ASN A 233 8.03 10.05 -11.66
C ASN A 233 8.15 8.52 -11.43
N PRO A 234 8.82 8.05 -10.36
CA PRO A 234 8.90 6.64 -9.99
C PRO A 234 7.55 5.90 -9.87
N GLU A 235 6.46 6.62 -9.57
CA GLU A 235 5.09 6.07 -9.53
C GLU A 235 4.63 5.48 -10.88
N ASP A 236 5.29 5.85 -11.98
CA ASP A 236 4.96 5.37 -13.32
C ASP A 236 5.62 4.04 -13.68
N TYR A 237 6.55 3.54 -12.87
CA TYR A 237 7.27 2.30 -13.13
C TYR A 237 6.74 1.13 -12.30
N ARG A 238 6.65 -0.03 -12.94
CA ARG A 238 6.45 -1.33 -12.29
C ARG A 238 7.76 -2.08 -12.26
N VAL A 239 7.97 -2.86 -11.21
CA VAL A 239 9.09 -3.78 -11.10
C VAL A 239 8.62 -5.22 -11.05
N SER A 240 9.38 -6.09 -11.71
CA SER A 240 9.18 -7.55 -11.77
C SER A 240 10.55 -8.25 -11.81
N ILE A 241 10.61 -9.51 -11.37
CA ILE A 241 11.86 -10.29 -11.37
C ILE A 241 11.89 -11.16 -12.62
N LEU A 242 13.00 -11.10 -13.37
CA LEU A 242 13.24 -11.93 -14.54
C LEU A 242 13.93 -13.24 -14.16
N GLU A 243 14.94 -13.17 -13.30
CA GLU A 243 15.76 -14.32 -12.93
C GLU A 243 16.36 -14.13 -11.53
N VAL A 244 16.29 -15.17 -10.69
CA VAL A 244 16.92 -15.19 -9.37
C VAL A 244 18.22 -15.99 -9.47
N ALA A 245 19.31 -15.42 -8.99
CA ALA A 245 20.60 -16.08 -8.99
C ALA A 245 20.67 -17.15 -7.90
N GLY A 246 21.38 -18.24 -8.18
CA GLY A 246 21.60 -19.30 -7.21
C GLY A 246 22.42 -18.82 -6.01
N SER A 247 22.33 -19.53 -4.89
CA SER A 247 23.11 -19.22 -3.67
C SER A 247 24.62 -19.24 -3.90
N LEU A 248 25.11 -20.02 -4.88
CA LEU A 248 26.53 -20.12 -5.24
C LEU A 248 26.97 -19.17 -6.37
N SER A 249 26.04 -18.44 -6.99
CA SER A 249 26.37 -17.51 -8.07
C SER A 249 27.29 -16.39 -7.57
N THR A 250 28.24 -15.99 -8.38
CA THR A 250 29.09 -14.81 -8.15
C THR A 250 28.44 -13.56 -8.71
N ASP A 251 28.95 -12.37 -8.39
CA ASP A 251 28.45 -11.13 -9.00
C ASP A 251 28.69 -11.12 -10.51
N ASP A 252 29.79 -11.71 -10.99
CA ASP A 252 30.05 -11.88 -12.43
C ASP A 252 29.03 -12.79 -13.11
N ASP A 253 28.53 -13.83 -12.43
CA ASP A 253 27.42 -14.64 -12.94
C ASP A 253 26.17 -13.77 -13.13
N ILE A 254 25.86 -12.92 -12.15
CA ILE A 254 24.69 -12.02 -12.21
C ILE A 254 24.86 -11.00 -13.32
N VAL A 255 26.06 -10.45 -13.53
CA VAL A 255 26.35 -9.58 -14.68
C VAL A 255 26.08 -10.32 -16.00
N ARG A 256 26.54 -11.57 -16.15
CA ARG A 256 26.25 -12.37 -17.35
C ARG A 256 24.76 -12.64 -17.54
N MET A 257 24.02 -12.88 -16.45
CA MET A 257 22.55 -13.03 -16.49
C MET A 257 21.90 -11.73 -16.99
N GLU A 258 22.33 -10.57 -16.47
CA GLU A 258 21.81 -9.26 -16.87
C GLU A 258 22.05 -8.99 -18.36
N GLN A 259 23.26 -9.24 -18.86
CA GLN A 259 23.62 -9.06 -20.27
C GLN A 259 22.72 -9.90 -21.19
N ARG A 260 22.48 -11.17 -20.82
CA ARG A 260 21.59 -12.06 -21.56
C ARG A 260 20.17 -11.54 -21.64
N TRP A 261 19.65 -10.96 -20.55
CA TRP A 261 18.31 -10.35 -20.56
C TRP A 261 18.25 -9.04 -21.33
N LYS A 262 19.30 -8.20 -21.27
CA LYS A 262 19.41 -7.00 -22.10
C LYS A 262 19.36 -7.33 -23.59
N GLU A 263 20.08 -8.36 -24.01
CA GLU A 263 20.06 -8.85 -25.41
C GLU A 263 18.69 -9.40 -25.81
N LYS A 264 18.10 -10.29 -24.99
CA LYS A 264 16.80 -10.91 -25.28
C LYS A 264 15.67 -9.89 -25.38
N LEU A 265 15.68 -8.89 -24.50
CA LEU A 265 14.65 -7.85 -24.45
C LEU A 265 14.99 -6.63 -25.30
N GLN A 266 16.17 -6.61 -25.95
CA GLN A 266 16.68 -5.48 -26.74
C GLN A 266 16.60 -4.17 -25.96
N SER A 267 16.95 -4.19 -24.67
CA SER A 267 16.68 -3.07 -23.76
C SER A 267 17.62 -1.88 -23.96
N ARG A 268 18.64 -2.01 -24.82
CA ARG A 268 19.52 -0.91 -25.26
C ARG A 268 18.94 -0.15 -26.44
N GLU A 269 18.41 -0.90 -27.40
CA GLU A 269 17.84 -0.40 -28.64
C GLU A 269 16.41 0.11 -28.43
N MET A 270 15.63 -0.62 -27.62
CA MET A 270 14.20 -0.41 -27.40
C MET A 270 13.87 -0.02 -25.95
N GLY A 271 14.89 0.30 -25.15
CA GLY A 271 14.72 0.60 -23.74
C GLY A 271 15.67 1.69 -23.22
N LEU A 272 15.82 1.67 -21.91
CA LEU A 272 16.55 2.67 -21.14
C LEU A 272 17.98 2.28 -20.80
N ASN A 273 18.41 1.05 -21.12
CA ASN A 273 19.79 0.67 -20.89
C ASN A 273 20.70 1.43 -21.88
N ARG A 274 21.79 2.01 -21.36
CA ARG A 274 22.80 2.75 -22.14
C ARG A 274 24.19 2.12 -22.07
N ASN A 275 24.35 1.14 -21.19
CA ASN A 275 25.53 0.30 -21.03
C ASN A 275 25.29 -1.08 -21.62
#